data_AF-A0A351UPT6-F1
#
_entry.id   AF-A0A351UPT6-F1
#
_cell.length_a   1.000
_cell.length_b   1.000
_cell.length_c   1.000
_cell.angle_alpha   90.00
_cell.angle_beta   90.00
_cell.angle_gamma   90.00
#
_symmetry.space_group_name_H-M   'P 1'
#
loop_
_entity.id
_entity.type
_entity.pdbx_description
1 polymer ?
#
loop_
_entity_poly.entity_id
_entity_poly.type
_entity_poly.pdbx_seq_one_letter_code
_entity_poly.pdbx_strand_id
1 'polypeptide(L)'
;MEKALLITPSEAESLLSGRKLPGAGFAALIVGSEFCQNQVPALSLLKRLARAFPGVGLSLATSILTDSGLRRWETLFRALRGTRLVAEVVANDWGIFPLLKKTGPFKLSSGRLLTTELTRTDAAWASGFIREHGLASAETDAPQRAAAAAALGLAVSWHPGPAFRSVTTFCPFEKHYNSRCAHSCGGKLVKLSNPLIPYPLLLSEKAYFAPAGKQPGRAARPWRTVTTFNFRAN
;
A
#
# COMPACT_ATOMS: atom_id res chain seq x y z
N MET A 1 -18.82 -2.31 5.78
CA MET A 1 -17.47 -2.59 5.24
C MET A 1 -16.89 -1.26 4.84
N GLU A 2 -15.76 -0.91 5.43
CA GLU A 2 -15.08 0.35 5.17
C GLU A 2 -14.56 0.39 3.72
N LYS A 3 -14.51 1.57 3.10
CA LYS A 3 -13.88 1.78 1.80
C LYS A 3 -12.69 2.70 1.96
N ALA A 4 -11.55 2.31 1.41
CA ALA A 4 -10.37 3.15 1.30
C ALA A 4 -9.89 3.26 -0.15
N LEU A 5 -9.20 4.35 -0.45
CA LEU A 5 -8.61 4.62 -1.75
C LEU A 5 -7.09 4.72 -1.61
N LEU A 6 -6.36 3.81 -2.26
CA LEU A 6 -4.90 3.87 -2.37
C LEU A 6 -4.51 4.75 -3.56
N ILE A 7 -3.75 5.81 -3.28
CA ILE A 7 -3.31 6.82 -4.25
C ILE A 7 -1.81 7.09 -4.11
N THR A 8 -1.13 7.24 -5.25
CA THR A 8 0.23 7.77 -5.26
C THR A 8 0.24 9.29 -5.00
N PRO A 9 1.35 9.87 -4.54
CA PRO A 9 1.50 11.33 -4.44
C PRO A 9 1.12 12.09 -5.73
N SER A 10 1.53 11.59 -6.90
CA SER A 10 1.16 12.19 -8.19
C SER A 10 -0.34 12.15 -8.49
N GLU A 11 -1.01 11.05 -8.13
CA GLU A 11 -2.46 10.93 -8.28
C GLU A 11 -3.19 11.84 -7.28
N ALA A 12 -2.67 11.96 -6.06
CA ALA A 12 -3.20 12.85 -5.04
C ALA A 12 -3.14 14.32 -5.47
N GLU A 13 -2.06 14.76 -6.12
CA GLU A 13 -2.00 16.10 -6.71
C GLU A 13 -3.05 16.29 -7.81
N SER A 14 -3.24 15.28 -8.66
CA SER A 14 -4.29 15.30 -9.70
C SER A 14 -5.70 15.33 -9.12
N LEU A 15 -5.91 14.74 -7.94
CA LEU A 15 -7.17 14.83 -7.19
C LEU A 15 -7.39 16.25 -6.66
N LEU A 16 -6.37 16.84 -6.06
CA LEU A 16 -6.44 18.20 -5.51
C LEU A 16 -6.63 19.28 -6.59
N SER A 17 -6.21 19.03 -7.84
CA SER A 17 -6.37 19.97 -8.96
C SER A 17 -7.77 19.96 -9.60
N GLY A 18 -8.78 19.44 -8.91
CA GLY A 18 -10.18 19.54 -9.33
C GLY A 18 -10.81 18.23 -9.81
N ARG A 19 -10.13 17.08 -9.71
CA ARG A 19 -10.82 15.79 -9.88
C ARG A 19 -11.59 15.45 -8.61
N LYS A 20 -12.90 15.24 -8.74
CA LYS A 20 -13.71 14.70 -7.63
C LYS A 20 -13.14 13.34 -7.21
N LEU A 21 -13.20 13.04 -5.91
CA LEU A 21 -12.95 11.68 -5.44
C LEU A 21 -13.84 10.72 -6.25
N PRO A 22 -13.29 9.60 -6.75
CA PRO A 22 -14.04 8.70 -7.62
C PRO A 22 -15.11 7.95 -6.80
N GLY A 23 -16.27 8.57 -6.63
CA GLY A 23 -17.39 8.08 -5.84
C GLY A 23 -17.49 8.68 -4.44
N ALA A 24 -18.70 8.72 -3.90
CA ALA A 24 -18.96 9.09 -2.51
C ALA A 24 -18.58 7.94 -1.56
N GLY A 25 -18.10 8.30 -0.35
CA GLY A 25 -18.05 7.38 0.78
C GLY A 25 -16.76 6.59 1.01
N PHE A 26 -15.59 7.11 0.63
CA PHE A 26 -14.33 6.61 1.18
C PHE A 26 -14.13 7.13 2.60
N ALA A 27 -13.85 6.23 3.53
CA ALA A 27 -13.53 6.57 4.91
C ALA A 27 -12.06 6.96 5.08
N ALA A 28 -11.18 6.48 4.18
CA ALA A 28 -9.75 6.77 4.24
C ALA A 28 -9.10 6.92 2.86
N LEU A 29 -8.06 7.76 2.80
CA LEU A 29 -7.07 7.81 1.72
C LEU A 29 -5.77 7.18 2.22
N ILE A 30 -5.30 6.15 1.53
CA ILE A 30 -3.98 5.54 1.75
C ILE A 30 -3.03 6.20 0.76
N VAL A 31 -2.13 7.04 1.23
CA VAL A 31 -1.25 7.87 0.40
C VAL A 31 0.15 7.28 0.36
N GLY A 32 0.68 7.06 -0.83
CA GLY A 32 2.01 6.49 -1.03
C GLY A 32 1.99 5.38 -2.08
N SER A 33 2.93 4.45 -1.98
CA SER A 33 2.96 3.28 -2.84
C SER A 33 3.41 2.07 -2.04
N GLU A 34 2.73 0.96 -2.27
CA GLU A 34 3.15 -0.36 -1.78
C GLU A 34 4.35 -0.92 -2.55
N PHE A 35 4.69 -0.33 -3.71
CA PHE A 35 5.61 -0.94 -4.69
C PHE A 35 6.77 -0.04 -5.11
N CYS A 36 6.72 1.26 -4.81
CA CYS A 36 7.75 2.19 -5.24
C CYS A 36 8.24 3.12 -4.12
N GLN A 37 9.50 2.96 -3.71
CA GLN A 37 10.14 3.87 -2.75
C GLN A 37 10.24 5.33 -3.24
N ASN A 38 10.08 5.51 -4.56
CA ASN A 38 9.79 6.77 -5.27
C ASN A 38 8.73 7.64 -4.59
N GLN A 39 7.66 7.00 -4.16
CA GLN A 39 6.37 7.64 -3.91
C GLN A 39 6.17 7.98 -2.42
N VAL A 40 7.16 8.64 -1.82
CA VAL A 40 7.03 9.18 -0.46
C VAL A 40 6.26 10.50 -0.53
N PRO A 41 5.09 10.65 0.11
CA PRO A 41 4.34 11.89 0.06
C PRO A 41 5.05 13.01 0.84
N ALA A 42 4.95 14.23 0.33
CA ALA A 42 5.37 15.41 1.09
C ALA A 42 4.37 15.72 2.22
N LEU A 43 4.86 16.26 3.34
CA LEU A 43 3.98 16.70 4.44
C LEU A 43 2.96 17.75 4.00
N SER A 44 3.35 18.67 3.10
CA SER A 44 2.46 19.69 2.54
C SER A 44 1.29 19.08 1.76
N LEU A 45 1.53 18.01 1.00
CA LEU A 45 0.49 17.26 0.30
C LEU A 45 -0.50 16.63 1.30
N LEU A 46 -0.01 15.98 2.35
CA LEU A 46 -0.87 15.38 3.38
C LEU A 46 -1.77 16.46 4.05
N LYS A 47 -1.19 17.62 4.39
CA LYS A 47 -1.96 18.76 4.94
C LYS A 47 -3.00 19.30 3.96
N ARG A 48 -2.71 19.33 2.67
CA ARG A 48 -3.67 19.74 1.63
C ARG A 48 -4.80 18.72 1.49
N LEU A 49 -4.50 17.42 1.47
CA LEU A 49 -5.50 16.35 1.43
C LEU A 49 -6.44 16.41 2.64
N ALA A 50 -5.90 16.54 3.86
CA ALA A 50 -6.72 16.64 5.07
C ALA A 50 -7.67 17.85 5.06
N ARG A 51 -7.24 18.99 4.47
CA ARG A 51 -8.09 20.17 4.31
C ARG A 51 -9.14 20.01 3.21
N ALA A 52 -8.78 19.39 2.09
CA ALA A 52 -9.67 19.20 0.96
C ALA A 52 -10.75 18.14 1.22
N PHE A 53 -10.45 17.16 2.07
CA PHE A 53 -11.34 16.04 2.38
C PHE A 53 -11.56 15.90 3.89
N PRO A 54 -12.21 16.88 4.53
CA PRO A 54 -12.46 16.82 5.97
C PRO A 54 -13.30 15.58 6.31
N GLY A 55 -12.94 14.88 7.38
CA GLY A 55 -13.60 13.65 7.82
C GLY A 55 -13.11 12.37 7.14
N VAL A 56 -12.26 12.45 6.12
CA VAL A 56 -11.60 11.29 5.52
C VAL A 56 -10.24 11.07 6.20
N GLY A 57 -10.03 9.89 6.78
CA GLY A 57 -8.79 9.53 7.45
C GLY A 57 -7.62 9.44 6.46
N LEU A 58 -6.41 9.80 6.90
CA LEU A 58 -5.19 9.59 6.11
C LEU A 58 -4.38 8.42 6.68
N SER A 59 -3.95 7.55 5.77
CA SER A 59 -2.99 6.48 6.03
C SER A 59 -1.80 6.63 5.09
N LEU A 60 -0.67 6.04 5.43
CA LEU A 60 0.52 6.01 4.57
C LEU A 60 0.77 4.58 4.08
N ALA A 61 1.09 4.40 2.81
CA ALA A 61 1.58 3.13 2.28
C ALA A 61 3.07 3.23 1.98
N THR A 62 3.85 2.31 2.54
CA THR A 62 5.28 2.19 2.27
C THR A 62 5.54 1.01 1.35
N SER A 63 6.71 0.97 0.73
CA SER A 63 7.17 -0.09 -0.19
C SER A 63 8.45 -0.72 0.36
N ILE A 64 9.07 -1.66 -0.35
CA ILE A 64 10.45 -2.09 -0.07
C ILE A 64 11.37 -0.88 -0.15
N LEU A 65 12.20 -0.69 0.87
CA LEU A 65 13.03 0.49 1.03
C LEU A 65 14.52 0.15 0.84
N THR A 66 15.22 1.00 0.10
CA THR A 66 16.67 1.14 0.24
C THR A 66 16.98 2.06 1.43
N ASP A 67 18.24 2.16 1.85
CA ASP A 67 18.66 3.14 2.87
C ASP A 67 18.22 4.57 2.55
N SER A 68 18.28 4.95 1.27
CA SER A 68 17.82 6.27 0.83
C SER A 68 16.30 6.43 0.94
N GLY A 69 15.54 5.36 0.69
CA GLY A 69 14.10 5.31 0.91
C GLY A 69 13.77 5.43 2.39
N LEU A 70 14.46 4.67 3.24
CA LEU A 70 14.27 4.69 4.69
C LEU A 70 14.53 6.08 5.29
N ARG A 71 15.60 6.78 4.88
CA ARG A 71 15.88 8.16 5.32
C ARG A 71 14.79 9.16 4.95
N ARG A 72 14.18 9.02 3.77
CA ARG A 72 13.05 9.87 3.36
C ARG A 72 11.82 9.61 4.23
N TRP A 73 11.49 8.35 4.49
CA TRP A 73 10.40 7.97 5.39
C TRP A 73 10.66 8.44 6.83
N GLU A 74 11.90 8.33 7.32
CA GLU A 74 12.27 8.85 8.63
C GLU A 74 12.05 10.36 8.73
N THR A 75 12.44 11.11 7.71
CA THR A 75 12.21 12.56 7.65
C THR A 75 10.71 12.88 7.73
N LEU A 76 9.89 12.17 6.96
CA LEU A 76 8.44 12.33 6.99
C LEU A 76 7.83 11.97 8.35
N PHE A 77 8.16 10.81 8.92
CA PHE A 77 7.59 10.38 10.21
C PHE A 77 8.03 11.27 11.37
N ARG A 78 9.27 11.77 11.37
CA ARG A 78 9.70 12.79 12.34
C ARG A 78 8.85 14.05 12.24
N ALA A 79 8.53 14.49 11.02
CA ALA A 79 7.68 15.67 10.80
C ALA A 79 6.19 15.42 11.15
N LEU A 80 5.75 14.17 11.15
CA LEU A 80 4.41 13.76 11.58
C LEU A 80 4.31 13.50 13.09
N ARG A 81 5.44 13.40 13.81
CA ARG A 81 5.47 13.12 15.24
C ARG A 81 4.66 14.17 16.02
N GLY A 82 3.77 13.71 16.89
CA GLY A 82 2.88 14.57 17.69
C GLY A 82 1.71 15.16 16.92
N THR A 83 1.62 14.94 15.61
CA THR A 83 0.44 15.30 14.81
C THR A 83 -0.57 14.15 14.82
N ARG A 84 -1.85 14.45 14.58
CA ARG A 84 -2.90 13.46 14.29
C ARG A 84 -3.24 13.40 12.80
N LEU A 85 -2.32 13.84 11.94
CA LEU A 85 -2.57 13.97 10.51
C LEU A 85 -2.72 12.62 9.82
N VAL A 86 -1.98 11.61 10.30
CA VAL A 86 -1.99 10.24 9.78
C VAL A 86 -2.32 9.28 10.91
N ALA A 87 -3.31 8.40 10.69
CA ALA A 87 -3.79 7.45 11.68
C ALA A 87 -3.13 6.06 11.56
N GLU A 88 -2.75 5.68 10.33
CA GLU A 88 -2.29 4.33 10.02
C GLU A 88 -1.09 4.33 9.06
N VAL A 89 -0.21 3.35 9.22
CA VAL A 89 0.86 3.04 8.28
C VAL A 89 0.72 1.59 7.80
N VAL A 90 0.54 1.44 6.49
CA VAL A 90 0.59 0.18 5.75
C VAL A 90 2.05 -0.08 5.37
N ALA A 91 2.71 -0.95 6.13
CA ALA A 91 4.14 -1.25 6.00
C ALA A 91 4.39 -2.43 5.05
N ASN A 92 5.31 -2.27 4.09
CA ASN A 92 5.77 -3.35 3.20
C ASN A 92 7.26 -3.70 3.37
N ASP A 93 7.93 -3.17 4.39
CA ASP A 93 9.36 -3.38 4.62
C ASP A 93 9.63 -3.58 6.11
N TRP A 94 10.39 -4.61 6.47
CA TRP A 94 10.74 -4.92 7.86
C TRP A 94 11.58 -3.83 8.53
N GLY A 95 12.43 -3.14 7.75
CA GLY A 95 13.32 -2.09 8.24
C GLY A 95 12.59 -0.84 8.73
N ILE A 96 11.30 -0.69 8.42
CA ILE A 96 10.52 0.48 8.83
C ILE A 96 9.99 0.40 10.27
N PHE A 97 9.86 -0.80 10.83
CA PHE A 97 9.25 -0.98 12.17
C PHE A 97 10.04 -0.33 13.31
N PRO A 98 11.39 -0.45 13.38
CA PRO A 98 12.17 0.26 14.40
C PRO A 98 12.01 1.79 14.34
N LEU A 99 11.79 2.33 13.13
CA LEU A 99 11.55 3.74 12.92
C LEU A 99 10.15 4.14 13.42
N LEU A 100 9.12 3.39 13.03
CA LEU A 100 7.73 3.65 13.43
C LEU A 100 7.57 3.66 14.96
N LYS A 101 8.21 2.72 15.66
CA LYS A 101 8.23 2.63 17.13
C LYS A 101 8.76 3.91 17.80
N LYS A 102 9.67 4.64 17.15
CA LYS A 102 10.27 5.89 17.67
C LYS A 102 9.45 7.14 17.35
N THR A 103 8.68 7.11 16.26
CA THR A 103 8.11 8.33 15.67
C THR A 103 6.64 8.60 16.00
N GLY A 104 5.88 7.61 16.46
CA GLY A 104 4.53 7.87 16.95
C GLY A 104 3.65 6.63 17.03
N PRO A 105 2.52 6.72 17.76
CA PRO A 105 1.56 5.63 17.88
C PRO A 105 0.69 5.56 16.63
N PHE A 106 1.26 5.07 15.53
CA PHE A 106 0.48 4.75 14.32
C PHE A 106 -0.19 3.40 14.50
N LYS A 107 -1.44 3.26 14.03
CA LYS A 107 -1.98 1.91 13.76
C LYS A 107 -1.13 1.29 12.65
N LEU A 108 -0.69 0.05 12.84
CA LEU A 108 0.14 -0.62 11.84
C LEU A 108 -0.65 -1.70 11.11
N SER A 109 -0.44 -1.75 9.81
CA SER A 109 -0.99 -2.78 8.93
C SER A 109 0.11 -3.32 8.02
N SER A 110 0.08 -4.61 7.70
CA SER A 110 0.98 -5.18 6.71
C SER A 110 0.42 -4.94 5.31
N GLY A 111 1.20 -4.33 4.42
CA GLY A 111 0.83 -4.22 3.01
C GLY A 111 0.87 -5.57 2.28
N ARG A 112 0.52 -5.60 1.00
CA ARG A 112 0.38 -6.84 0.23
C ARG A 112 1.66 -7.66 0.14
N LEU A 113 2.81 -6.98 0.07
CA LEU A 113 4.10 -7.65 0.02
C LEU A 113 4.41 -8.32 1.36
N LEU A 114 4.39 -7.53 2.45
CA LEU A 114 4.70 -8.04 3.77
C LEU A 114 3.72 -9.12 4.22
N THR A 115 2.44 -8.98 3.88
CA THR A 115 1.41 -10.01 4.12
C THR A 115 1.74 -11.31 3.38
N THR A 116 2.29 -11.24 2.17
CA THR A 116 2.71 -12.44 1.43
C THR A 116 3.86 -13.16 2.14
N GLU A 117 4.78 -12.43 2.76
CA GLU A 117 5.88 -13.03 3.53
C GLU A 117 5.38 -13.59 4.87
N LEU A 118 4.65 -12.79 5.65
CA LEU A 118 4.09 -13.18 6.95
C LEU A 118 3.26 -14.45 6.88
N THR A 119 2.43 -14.60 5.84
CA THR A 119 1.56 -15.78 5.68
C THR A 119 2.28 -17.03 5.19
N ARG A 120 3.57 -16.93 4.83
CA ARG A 120 4.40 -18.06 4.40
C ARG A 120 5.47 -18.45 5.43
N THR A 121 5.76 -17.56 6.38
CA THR A 121 6.65 -17.84 7.50
C THR A 121 5.96 -18.76 8.52
N ASP A 122 6.76 -19.40 9.37
CA ASP A 122 6.27 -20.14 10.52
C ASP A 122 5.25 -19.34 11.35
N ALA A 123 4.17 -20.01 11.76
CA ALA A 123 3.03 -19.36 12.40
C ALA A 123 3.35 -18.82 13.79
N ALA A 124 4.24 -19.49 14.55
CA ALA A 124 4.63 -19.03 15.88
C ALA A 124 5.50 -17.77 15.76
N TRP A 125 6.45 -17.77 14.82
CA TRP A 125 7.25 -16.58 14.51
C TRP A 125 6.38 -15.41 14.03
N ALA A 126 5.49 -15.63 13.05
CA ALA A 126 4.62 -14.59 12.52
C ALA A 126 3.72 -13.99 13.62
N SER A 127 3.17 -14.85 14.48
CA SER A 127 2.36 -14.43 15.64
C SER A 127 3.16 -13.64 16.67
N GLY A 128 4.44 -13.98 16.89
CA GLY A 128 5.37 -13.20 17.71
C GLY A 128 5.61 -11.81 17.13
N PHE A 129 5.93 -11.74 15.84
CA PHE A 129 6.17 -10.49 15.12
C PHE A 129 4.94 -9.56 15.14
N ILE A 130 3.76 -10.10 14.86
CA ILE A 130 2.49 -9.35 14.89
C ILE A 130 2.27 -8.71 16.27
N ARG A 131 2.53 -9.46 17.34
CA ARG A 131 2.37 -8.98 18.72
C ARG A 131 3.41 -7.94 19.10
N GLU A 132 4.68 -8.18 18.75
CA GLU A 132 5.79 -7.26 19.07
C GLU A 132 5.56 -5.87 18.45
N HIS A 133 5.08 -5.84 17.20
CA HIS A 133 4.89 -4.60 16.47
C HIS A 133 3.45 -4.07 16.51
N GLY A 134 2.51 -4.81 17.09
CA GLY A 134 1.11 -4.39 17.16
C GLY A 134 0.45 -4.26 15.78
N LEU A 135 0.73 -5.20 14.87
CA LEU A 135 0.07 -5.26 13.57
C LEU A 135 -1.43 -5.56 13.77
N ALA A 136 -2.28 -4.69 13.26
CA ALA A 136 -3.73 -4.78 13.45
C ALA A 136 -4.47 -5.32 12.22
N SER A 137 -3.90 -5.15 11.02
CA SER A 137 -4.57 -5.59 9.79
C SER A 137 -3.56 -5.96 8.68
N ALA A 138 -4.05 -6.65 7.66
CA ALA A 138 -3.27 -7.09 6.51
C ALA A 138 -3.98 -6.78 5.19
N GLU A 139 -3.25 -6.20 4.25
CA GLU A 139 -3.69 -5.97 2.88
C GLU A 139 -3.47 -7.20 2.01
N THR A 140 -4.47 -7.60 1.22
CA THR A 140 -4.34 -8.72 0.30
C THR A 140 -5.33 -8.69 -0.86
N ASP A 141 -5.00 -9.41 -1.92
CA ASP A 141 -5.78 -9.63 -3.14
C ASP A 141 -5.89 -11.12 -3.50
N ALA A 142 -5.53 -12.02 -2.57
CA ALA A 142 -5.63 -13.46 -2.76
C ALA A 142 -6.42 -14.13 -1.62
N PRO A 143 -7.47 -14.92 -1.92
CA PRO A 143 -8.32 -15.55 -0.90
C PRO A 143 -7.57 -16.38 0.13
N GLN A 144 -6.58 -17.16 -0.33
CA GLN A 144 -5.77 -18.00 0.55
C GLN A 144 -4.91 -17.17 1.51
N ARG A 145 -4.39 -16.01 1.06
CA ARG A 145 -3.64 -15.08 1.93
C ARG A 145 -4.58 -14.38 2.91
N ALA A 146 -5.81 -14.06 2.48
CA ALA A 146 -6.82 -13.52 3.37
C ALA A 146 -7.16 -14.48 4.50
N ALA A 147 -7.36 -15.76 4.20
CA ALA A 147 -7.60 -16.80 5.19
C ALA A 147 -6.41 -16.99 6.15
N ALA A 148 -5.18 -17.03 5.61
CA ALA A 148 -3.97 -17.15 6.43
C ALA A 148 -3.76 -15.93 7.35
N ALA A 149 -3.97 -14.70 6.85
CA ALA A 149 -3.88 -13.50 7.67
C ALA A 149 -4.94 -13.47 8.78
N ALA A 150 -6.18 -13.88 8.47
CA ALA A 150 -7.24 -14.00 9.47
C ALA A 150 -6.91 -15.04 10.54
N ALA A 151 -6.29 -16.17 10.16
CA ALA A 151 -5.83 -17.20 11.11
C ALA A 151 -4.72 -16.69 12.05
N LEU A 152 -3.94 -15.69 11.61
CA LEU A 152 -2.96 -14.97 12.43
C LEU A 152 -3.58 -13.85 13.30
N GLY A 153 -4.92 -13.71 13.30
CA GLY A 153 -5.64 -12.70 14.07
C GLY A 153 -5.64 -11.29 13.46
N LEU A 154 -5.18 -11.14 12.20
CA LEU A 154 -5.19 -9.85 11.51
C LEU A 154 -6.53 -9.57 10.84
N ALA A 155 -7.02 -8.34 10.96
CA ALA A 155 -8.17 -7.90 10.19
C ALA A 155 -7.80 -7.84 8.69
N VAL A 156 -8.66 -8.31 7.79
CA VAL A 156 -8.36 -8.35 6.35
C VAL A 156 -8.85 -7.11 5.61
N SER A 157 -7.92 -6.38 5.02
CA SER A 157 -8.18 -5.33 4.04
C SER A 157 -8.01 -5.90 2.62
N TRP A 158 -9.08 -5.83 1.81
CA TRP A 158 -9.16 -6.53 0.53
C TRP A 158 -9.00 -5.60 -0.67
N HIS A 159 -8.13 -5.96 -1.60
CA HIS A 159 -7.97 -5.30 -2.89
C HIS A 159 -8.68 -6.11 -4.00
N PRO A 160 -9.82 -5.64 -4.53
CA PRO A 160 -10.62 -6.38 -5.51
C PRO A 160 -10.08 -6.31 -6.96
N GLY A 161 -9.00 -5.59 -7.20
CA GLY A 161 -8.42 -5.38 -8.52
C GLY A 161 -7.48 -6.51 -8.98
N PRO A 162 -6.61 -6.23 -9.97
CA PRO A 162 -5.51 -7.12 -10.35
C PRO A 162 -4.73 -7.67 -9.17
N ALA A 163 -4.46 -8.97 -9.19
CA ALA A 163 -3.83 -9.69 -8.08
C ALA A 163 -2.30 -9.57 -8.16
N PHE A 164 -1.68 -9.09 -7.10
CA PHE A 164 -0.24 -8.96 -6.95
C PHE A 164 0.46 -10.31 -7.14
N ARG A 165 1.55 -10.28 -7.91
CA ARG A 165 2.40 -11.45 -8.20
C ARG A 165 3.84 -11.25 -7.79
N SER A 166 4.43 -10.10 -8.14
CA SER A 166 5.83 -9.82 -7.83
C SER A 166 6.10 -8.32 -7.88
N VAL A 167 7.19 -7.89 -7.24
CA VAL A 167 7.70 -6.52 -7.26
C VAL A 167 9.20 -6.58 -7.60
N THR A 168 9.69 -5.54 -8.26
CA THR A 168 11.12 -5.37 -8.54
C THR A 168 11.64 -4.05 -7.96
N THR A 169 12.91 -4.00 -7.57
CA THR A 169 13.56 -2.75 -7.18
C THR A 169 13.97 -1.92 -8.40
N PHE A 170 14.14 -2.56 -9.56
CA PHE A 170 14.36 -1.90 -10.84
C PHE A 170 13.09 -1.18 -11.30
N CYS A 171 13.18 0.08 -11.73
CA CYS A 171 12.07 0.79 -12.34
C CYS A 171 11.97 0.43 -13.83
N PRO A 172 10.94 -0.31 -14.30
CA PRO A 172 10.86 -0.68 -15.72
C PRO A 172 10.53 0.50 -16.63
N PHE A 173 9.91 1.55 -16.08
CA PHE A 173 9.49 2.74 -16.82
C PHE A 173 10.63 3.74 -17.07
N GLU A 174 11.60 3.82 -16.16
CA GLU A 174 12.73 4.75 -16.26
C GLU A 174 14.09 4.05 -16.36
N LYS A 175 14.11 2.71 -16.29
CA LYS A 175 15.28 1.85 -16.48
C LYS A 175 16.44 2.10 -15.49
N HIS A 176 16.14 2.27 -14.20
CA HIS A 176 17.14 2.46 -13.14
C HIS A 176 16.73 1.87 -11.79
N TYR A 177 17.69 1.73 -10.87
CA TYR A 177 17.47 1.37 -9.46
C TYR A 177 17.45 2.57 -8.51
N ASN A 178 17.93 3.73 -8.98
CA ASN A 178 18.23 4.87 -8.11
C ASN A 178 16.96 5.56 -7.54
N SER A 179 17.18 6.47 -6.60
CA SER A 179 16.12 7.19 -5.87
C SER A 179 15.61 8.45 -6.58
N ARG A 180 16.24 8.87 -7.68
CA ARG A 180 15.81 10.00 -8.51
C ARG A 180 14.84 9.45 -9.56
N CYS A 181 13.61 9.91 -9.57
CA CYS A 181 12.58 9.37 -10.44
C CYS A 181 11.76 10.53 -10.97
N ALA A 182 11.51 10.53 -12.28
CA ALA A 182 10.61 11.47 -12.94
C ALA A 182 9.13 11.06 -12.77
N HIS A 183 8.86 9.91 -12.14
CA HIS A 183 7.56 9.30 -11.96
C HIS A 183 6.84 9.04 -13.29
N SER A 184 7.58 8.64 -14.33
CA SER A 184 7.02 8.41 -15.68
C SER A 184 6.00 7.26 -15.74
N CYS A 185 5.91 6.46 -14.67
CA CYS A 185 4.93 5.40 -14.45
C CYS A 185 3.56 5.89 -13.93
N GLY A 186 3.45 7.16 -13.49
CA GLY A 186 2.23 7.67 -12.85
C GLY A 186 0.98 7.47 -13.71
N GLY A 187 -0.06 6.85 -13.14
CA GLY A 187 -1.31 6.57 -13.85
C GLY A 187 -1.26 5.41 -14.85
N LYS A 188 -0.10 4.82 -15.12
CA LYS A 188 0.05 3.81 -16.19
C LYS A 188 -0.21 2.39 -15.68
N LEU A 189 -0.92 1.63 -16.52
CA LEU A 189 -1.09 0.19 -16.39
C LEU A 189 -0.72 -0.45 -17.73
N VAL A 190 0.46 -1.06 -17.80
CA VAL A 190 0.99 -1.64 -19.04
C VAL A 190 0.65 -3.12 -19.09
N LYS A 191 -0.06 -3.56 -20.13
CA LYS A 191 -0.32 -4.98 -20.38
C LYS A 191 0.92 -5.60 -21.02
N LEU A 192 1.43 -6.66 -20.38
CA LEU A 192 2.57 -7.45 -20.82
C LEU A 192 2.09 -8.85 -21.24
N SER A 193 2.68 -9.39 -22.29
CA SER A 193 2.45 -10.75 -22.76
C SER A 193 3.74 -11.55 -22.73
N ASN A 194 3.66 -12.82 -22.34
CA ASN A 194 4.78 -13.75 -22.38
C ASN A 194 4.27 -15.13 -22.85
N PRO A 195 4.91 -15.80 -23.83
CA PRO A 195 4.46 -17.10 -24.33
C PRO A 195 4.37 -18.21 -23.26
N LEU A 196 5.11 -18.08 -22.16
CA LEU A 196 5.16 -19.06 -21.07
C LEU A 196 4.10 -18.81 -19.99
N ILE A 197 3.39 -17.68 -20.03
CA ILE A 197 2.37 -17.31 -19.04
C ILE A 197 1.02 -17.25 -19.75
N PRO A 198 0.03 -18.09 -19.37
CA PRO A 198 -1.23 -18.24 -20.11
C PRO A 198 -2.19 -17.05 -19.94
N TYR A 199 -1.75 -15.98 -19.28
CA TYR A 199 -2.53 -14.77 -19.05
C TYR A 199 -1.62 -13.53 -19.15
N PRO A 200 -2.19 -12.36 -19.50
CA PRO A 200 -1.42 -11.13 -19.52
C PRO A 200 -0.99 -10.75 -18.10
N LEU A 201 0.25 -10.29 -17.95
CA LEU A 201 0.65 -9.56 -16.76
C LEU A 201 0.30 -8.08 -16.93
N LEU A 202 0.00 -7.42 -15.84
CA LEU A 202 -0.19 -5.98 -15.79
C LEU A 202 0.95 -5.40 -14.99
N LEU A 203 1.65 -4.43 -15.56
CA LEU A 203 2.72 -3.69 -14.90
C LEU A 203 2.20 -2.33 -14.47
N SER A 204 2.28 -2.05 -13.17
CA SER A 204 2.04 -0.73 -12.62
C SER A 204 3.13 -0.41 -11.59
N GLU A 205 3.69 0.80 -11.69
CA GLU A 205 4.87 1.23 -10.91
C GLU A 205 6.05 0.25 -11.05
N LYS A 206 6.35 -0.55 -10.02
CA LYS A 206 7.39 -1.59 -10.04
C LYS A 206 6.84 -2.98 -9.74
N ALA A 207 5.52 -3.15 -9.83
CA ALA A 207 4.85 -4.40 -9.50
C ALA A 207 4.14 -5.00 -10.71
N TYR A 208 4.13 -6.33 -10.72
CA TYR A 208 3.46 -7.16 -11.69
C TYR A 208 2.22 -7.76 -11.06
N PHE A 209 1.11 -7.66 -11.79
CA PHE A 209 -0.20 -8.15 -11.38
C PHE A 209 -0.71 -9.14 -12.42
N ALA A 210 -1.47 -10.13 -11.97
CA ALA A 210 -2.30 -10.97 -12.82
C ALA A 210 -3.73 -10.40 -12.85
N PRO A 211 -4.59 -10.85 -13.78
CA PRO A 211 -6.03 -10.59 -13.71
C PRO A 211 -6.59 -10.94 -12.33
N ALA A 212 -7.64 -10.22 -11.93
CA ALA A 212 -8.24 -10.34 -10.60
C ALA A 212 -8.59 -11.79 -10.27
N GLY A 213 -8.29 -12.19 -9.04
CA GLY A 213 -8.67 -13.50 -8.50
C GLY A 213 -10.12 -13.53 -8.03
N LYS A 214 -10.54 -14.70 -7.52
CA LYS A 214 -11.83 -14.81 -6.81
C LYS A 214 -11.81 -13.94 -5.54
N GLN A 215 -12.98 -13.49 -5.10
CA GLN A 215 -13.15 -12.83 -3.81
C GLN A 215 -12.87 -13.79 -2.63
N PRO A 216 -12.49 -13.29 -1.45
CA PRO A 216 -12.26 -14.12 -0.28
C PRO A 216 -13.55 -14.80 0.17
N GLY A 217 -13.43 -16.01 0.70
CA GLY A 217 -14.55 -16.75 1.28
C GLY A 217 -14.99 -16.17 2.64
N ARG A 218 -16.07 -16.71 3.22
CA ARG A 218 -16.67 -16.23 4.48
C ARG A 218 -15.69 -16.19 5.65
N ALA A 219 -14.74 -17.13 5.71
CA ALA A 219 -13.74 -17.22 6.78
C ALA A 219 -12.79 -16.02 6.86
N ALA A 220 -12.68 -15.23 5.79
CA ALA A 220 -11.82 -14.05 5.73
C ALA A 220 -12.62 -12.84 5.24
N ARG A 221 -13.79 -12.60 5.85
CA ARG A 221 -14.67 -11.50 5.48
C ARG A 221 -13.90 -10.17 5.64
N PRO A 222 -13.71 -9.39 4.56
CA PRO A 222 -12.96 -8.14 4.66
C PRO A 222 -13.68 -7.15 5.59
N TRP A 223 -12.91 -6.46 6.43
CA TRP A 223 -13.45 -5.31 7.19
C TRP A 223 -13.41 -4.04 6.35
N ARG A 224 -12.38 -3.93 5.49
CA ARG A 224 -12.09 -2.83 4.58
C ARG A 224 -11.88 -3.33 3.16
N THR A 225 -12.40 -2.59 2.19
CA THR A 225 -12.05 -2.75 0.77
C THR A 225 -11.18 -1.59 0.34
N VAL A 226 -10.01 -1.91 -0.22
CA VAL A 226 -9.04 -0.92 -0.70
C VAL A 226 -9.05 -0.90 -2.22
N THR A 227 -9.43 0.25 -2.78
CA THR A 227 -9.41 0.47 -4.23
C THR A 227 -8.11 1.16 -4.62
N THR A 228 -7.34 0.59 -5.53
CA THR A 228 -6.15 1.26 -6.10
C THR A 228 -6.59 2.17 -7.24
N PHE A 229 -6.23 3.45 -7.17
CA PHE A 229 -6.71 4.46 -8.10
C PHE A 229 -6.38 4.15 -9.57
N ASN A 230 -5.14 3.74 -9.88
CA ASN A 230 -4.71 3.40 -11.24
C ASN A 230 -5.44 2.21 -11.87
N PHE A 231 -6.05 1.35 -11.07
CA PHE A 231 -6.80 0.19 -11.56
C PHE A 231 -8.25 0.53 -11.93
N ARG A 232 -8.69 1.78 -11.73
CA ARG A 232 -10.03 2.23 -12.15
C ARG A 232 -10.05 2.93 -13.50
N ALA A 233 -8.89 3.41 -13.96
CA ALA A 233 -8.78 4.27 -15.13
C ALA A 233 -8.65 3.50 -16.45
N ASN A 234 -8.61 2.16 -16.41
CA ASN A 234 -8.45 1.25 -17.55
C ASN A 234 -9.47 0.12 -17.44
#